data_AF-A6QAD9-F1
#
_entry.id   AF-A6QAD9-F1
#
_cell.length_a   1.000
_cell.length_b   1.000
_cell.length_c   1.000
_cell.angle_alpha   90.00
_cell.angle_beta   90.00
_cell.angle_gamma   90.00
#
_symmetry.space_group_name_H-M   'P 1'
#
loop_
_entity.id
_entity.type
_entity.pdbx_description
1 polymer ?
#
loop_
_entity_poly.entity_id
_entity_poly.type
_entity_poly.pdbx_seq_one_letter_code
_entity_poly.pdbx_strand_id
1 'polypeptide(L)'
;MGIGSNLMVELQEQEIEEQNYQNIVDEAAHYVVNEKMSREEAFAKAKNLHEQRQDKDNYVVIDEETMEVEYLQPELKEPVFQKTKLLEAVSNELFTQFE
;
A
#
# COMPACT_ATOMS: atom_id res chain seq x y z
N MET A 1 -1.48 -16.63 33.78
CA MET A 1 -0.46 -15.74 33.16
C MET A 1 0.00 -16.44 31.88
N GLY A 2 -0.16 -15.96 30.65
CA GLY A 2 -1.01 -14.90 30.10
C GLY A 2 -1.35 -15.37 28.68
N ILE A 3 -2.64 -15.58 28.40
CA ILE A 3 -3.14 -16.09 27.11
C ILE A 3 -3.40 -14.91 26.13
N GLY A 4 -3.12 -13.67 26.57
CA GLY A 4 -3.42 -12.45 25.83
C GLY A 4 -2.30 -11.94 24.92
N SER A 5 -1.11 -12.57 24.91
CA SER A 5 0.04 -12.02 24.17
C SER A 5 0.12 -12.45 22.70
N ASN A 6 -0.41 -13.61 22.31
CA ASN A 6 -0.40 -14.03 20.89
C ASN A 6 -1.59 -13.49 20.10
N LEU A 7 -2.79 -13.54 20.66
CA LEU A 7 -4.00 -13.06 19.98
C LEU A 7 -3.91 -11.56 19.61
N MET A 8 -3.24 -10.78 20.47
CA MET A 8 -3.08 -9.33 20.26
C MET A 8 -2.05 -9.00 19.17
N VAL A 9 -1.04 -9.87 18.99
CA VAL A 9 -0.06 -9.75 17.89
C VAL A 9 -0.67 -10.23 16.59
N GLU A 10 -1.41 -11.35 16.61
CA GLU A 10 -2.13 -11.87 15.44
C GLU A 10 -3.17 -10.86 14.90
N LEU A 11 -3.89 -10.16 15.79
CA LEU A 11 -4.81 -9.08 15.39
C LEU A 11 -4.07 -7.87 14.80
N GLN A 12 -2.92 -7.49 15.35
CA GLN A 12 -2.10 -6.41 14.79
C GLN A 12 -1.53 -6.77 13.42
N GLU A 13 -1.07 -8.01 13.22
CA GLU A 13 -0.57 -8.48 11.93
C GLU A 13 -1.67 -8.47 10.87
N GLN A 14 -2.90 -8.88 11.23
CA GLN A 14 -4.06 -8.79 10.32
C GLN A 14 -4.40 -7.34 9.95
N GLU A 15 -4.43 -6.42 10.91
CA GLU A 15 -4.69 -5.00 10.64
C GLU A 15 -3.62 -4.41 9.70
N ILE A 16 -2.36 -4.78 9.89
CA ILE A 16 -1.25 -4.33 9.02
C ILE A 16 -1.40 -4.91 7.60
N GLU A 17 -1.80 -6.17 7.47
CA GLU A 17 -2.04 -6.80 6.16
C GLU A 17 -3.23 -6.17 5.43
N GLU A 18 -4.36 -5.94 6.11
CA GLU A 18 -5.52 -5.26 5.54
C GLU A 18 -5.18 -3.84 5.11
N GLN A 19 -4.41 -3.11 5.93
CA GLN A 19 -4.00 -1.75 5.61
C GLN A 19 -3.03 -1.70 4.43
N ASN A 20 -2.09 -2.65 4.34
CA ASN A 20 -1.22 -2.79 3.17
C ASN A 20 -2.01 -3.11 1.91
N TYR A 21 -3.00 -4.00 2.00
CA TYR A 21 -3.85 -4.33 0.87
C TYR A 21 -4.66 -3.12 0.41
N GLN A 22 -5.25 -2.36 1.34
CA GLN A 22 -5.99 -1.15 1.02
C GLN A 22 -5.10 -0.11 0.32
N ASN A 23 -3.84 0.05 0.75
CA ASN A 23 -2.89 0.94 0.10
C ASN A 23 -2.58 0.50 -1.34
N ILE A 24 -2.41 -0.81 -1.59
CA ILE A 24 -2.23 -1.35 -2.94
C ILE A 24 -3.44 -1.04 -3.82
N VAL A 25 -4.65 -1.20 -3.30
CA VAL A 25 -5.90 -0.95 -4.03
C VAL A 25 -6.05 0.54 -4.36
N ASP A 26 -5.77 1.42 -3.39
CA ASP A 26 -5.83 2.88 -3.60
C ASP A 26 -4.80 3.34 -4.64
N GLU A 27 -3.58 2.80 -4.61
CA GLU A 27 -2.53 3.09 -5.59
C GLU A 27 -2.88 2.51 -6.98
N ALA A 28 -3.48 1.32 -7.05
CA ALA A 28 -3.99 0.75 -8.29
C ALA A 28 -5.13 1.61 -8.88
N ALA A 29 -6.06 2.06 -8.04
CA ALA A 29 -7.14 2.95 -8.46
C ALA A 29 -6.59 4.27 -9.03
N HIS A 30 -5.49 4.78 -8.48
CA HIS A 30 -4.80 5.95 -9.02
C HIS A 30 -4.25 5.68 -10.42
N TYR A 31 -3.59 4.54 -10.64
CA TYR A 31 -3.08 4.18 -11.98
C TYR A 31 -4.19 3.99 -13.01
N VAL A 32 -5.34 3.43 -12.62
CA VAL A 32 -6.50 3.30 -13.51
C VAL A 32 -7.06 4.68 -13.87
N VAL A 33 -7.23 5.59 -12.90
CA VAL A 33 -7.87 6.89 -13.12
C VAL A 33 -6.93 7.87 -13.85
N ASN A 34 -5.67 7.97 -13.43
CA ASN A 34 -4.74 8.98 -13.93
C ASN A 34 -3.84 8.48 -15.07
N GLU A 35 -3.37 7.23 -15.00
CA GLU A 35 -2.52 6.65 -16.05
C GLU A 35 -3.33 5.87 -17.10
N LYS A 36 -4.66 5.75 -16.94
CA LYS A 36 -5.56 5.01 -17.83
C LYS A 36 -5.13 3.55 -18.06
N MET A 37 -4.47 2.96 -17.07
CA MET A 37 -4.07 1.56 -17.11
C MET A 37 -5.29 0.64 -16.96
N SER A 38 -5.16 -0.60 -17.43
CA SER A 38 -6.16 -1.61 -17.13
C SER A 38 -6.16 -1.94 -15.64
N ARG A 39 -7.32 -2.35 -15.10
CA ARG A 39 -7.49 -2.67 -13.67
C ARG A 39 -6.51 -3.74 -13.20
N GLU A 40 -6.29 -4.77 -14.02
CA GLU A 40 -5.36 -5.87 -13.75
C GLU A 40 -3.90 -5.40 -13.75
N GLU A 41 -3.48 -4.61 -14.75
CA GLU A 41 -2.11 -4.08 -14.81
C GLU A 41 -1.84 -3.10 -13.67
N ALA A 42 -2.80 -2.25 -13.34
CA ALA A 42 -2.70 -1.30 -12.25
C ALA A 42 -2.53 -2.00 -10.89
N PHE A 43 -3.31 -3.05 -10.65
CA PHE A 43 -3.21 -3.84 -9.43
C PHE A 43 -1.88 -4.61 -9.36
N ALA A 44 -1.47 -5.26 -10.44
CA ALA A 44 -0.18 -5.95 -10.50
C ALA A 44 1.01 -5.00 -10.29
N LYS A 45 0.95 -3.80 -10.89
CA LYS A 45 1.99 -2.76 -10.74
C LYS A 45 2.03 -2.23 -9.30
N ALA A 46 0.88 -1.88 -8.71
CA ALA A 46 0.80 -1.40 -7.33
C ALA A 46 1.29 -2.45 -6.32
N LYS A 47 0.89 -3.71 -6.50
CA LYS A 47 1.35 -4.83 -5.67
C LYS A 47 2.86 -5.01 -5.75
N ASN A 48 3.43 -5.01 -6.96
CA ASN A 48 4.87 -5.17 -7.17
C ASN A 48 5.65 -4.00 -6.56
N LEU A 49 5.16 -2.76 -6.70
CA LEU A 49 5.75 -1.58 -6.05
C LEU A 49 5.74 -1.69 -4.53
N HIS A 50 4.63 -2.13 -3.93
CA HIS A 50 4.54 -2.34 -2.47
C HIS A 50 5.47 -3.45 -1.99
N GLU A 51 5.57 -4.57 -2.71
CA GLU A 51 6.54 -5.64 -2.41
C GLU A 51 7.98 -5.11 -2.47
N GLN A 52 8.32 -4.29 -3.49
CA GLN A 52 9.63 -3.65 -3.58
C GLN A 52 9.88 -2.63 -2.46
N ARG A 53 8.86 -1.87 -2.02
CA ARG A 53 8.97 -0.93 -0.89
C ARG A 53 9.21 -1.62 0.44
N GLN A 54 8.69 -2.83 0.62
CA GLN A 54 8.94 -3.63 1.83
C GLN A 54 10.36 -4.20 1.90
N ASP A 55 11.06 -4.29 0.76
CA ASP A 55 12.43 -4.79 0.72
C ASP A 55 13.40 -3.77 1.36
N LYS A 56 14.13 -4.20 2.39
CA LYS A 56 14.94 -3.33 3.27
C LYS A 56 16.09 -2.60 2.56
N ASP A 57 16.42 -3.03 1.34
CA ASP A 57 17.49 -2.45 0.52
C ASP A 57 17.03 -1.20 -0.26
N ASN A 58 15.75 -0.84 -0.18
CA ASN A 58 15.16 0.18 -1.05
C ASN A 58 14.84 1.51 -0.35
N TYR A 59 15.07 1.62 0.96
CA TYR A 59 14.86 2.85 1.71
C TYR A 59 15.88 3.03 2.82
N VAL A 60 16.18 4.28 3.16
CA VAL A 60 17.01 4.66 4.30
C VAL A 60 16.17 5.52 5.22
N VAL A 61 16.13 5.19 6.51
CA VAL A 61 15.53 6.07 7.52
C VAL A 61 16.50 7.23 7.73
N ILE A 62 16.09 8.42 7.32
CA ILE A 62 16.91 9.65 7.42
C ILE A 62 16.67 10.37 8.74
N ASP A 63 15.54 10.13 9.40
CA ASP A 63 15.22 10.68 10.71
C ASP A 63 14.44 9.65 11.55
N GLU A 64 15.06 9.19 12.64
CA GLU A 64 14.48 8.21 13.56
C GLU A 64 13.40 8.81 14.48
N GLU A 65 13.41 10.13 14.73
CA GLU A 65 12.39 10.80 15.56
C GLU A 65 11.09 11.03 14.79
N THR A 66 11.18 11.32 13.50
CA THR A 66 10.01 11.57 12.63
C THR A 66 9.60 10.37 11.79
N MET A 67 10.40 9.29 11.82
CA MET A 67 10.30 8.13 10.92
C MET A 67 10.28 8.54 9.45
N GLU A 68 11.03 9.58 9.09
CA GLU A 68 11.13 10.03 7.71
C GLU A 68 12.01 9.05 6.92
N VAL A 69 11.50 8.58 5.78
CA VAL A 69 12.13 7.53 4.99
C VAL A 69 12.46 8.05 3.60
N GLU A 70 13.72 7.91 3.18
CA GLU A 70 14.16 8.24 1.84
C GLU A 70 14.31 6.96 1.02
N TYR A 71 13.44 6.80 0.02
CA TYR A 71 13.54 5.68 -0.91
C TYR A 71 14.76 5.87 -1.83
N LEU A 72 15.66 4.88 -1.85
CA LEU A 72 16.88 4.86 -2.65
C LEU A 72 16.58 4.81 -4.16
N GLN A 73 15.40 4.31 -4.52
CA GLN A 73 14.90 4.34 -5.90
C GLN A 73 13.76 5.36 -6.01
N PRO A 74 13.86 6.37 -6.89
CA PRO A 74 12.84 7.41 -7.04
C PRO A 74 11.50 6.85 -7.56
N GLU A 75 11.51 5.70 -8.23
CA GLU A 75 10.31 5.00 -8.71
C GLU A 75 9.50 4.36 -7.57
N LEU A 76 10.10 4.18 -6.40
CA LEU A 76 9.47 3.62 -5.21
C LEU A 76 8.82 4.67 -4.31
N LYS A 77 9.00 5.97 -4.59
CA LYS A 77 8.31 7.02 -3.83
C LYS A 77 6.81 6.83 -3.97
N GLU A 78 6.12 6.80 -2.83
CA GLU A 78 4.67 6.76 -2.80
C GLU A 78 4.13 8.01 -3.50
N PRO A 79 3.29 7.86 -4.53
CA PRO A 79 2.68 9.02 -5.13
C PRO A 79 1.73 9.64 -4.11
N VAL A 80 1.83 10.96 -3.91
CA VAL A 80 0.88 11.67 -3.05
C VAL A 80 -0.44 11.79 -3.80
N PHE A 81 -1.40 10.94 -3.46
CA PHE A 81 -2.71 10.93 -4.11
C PHE A 81 -3.69 11.87 -3.40
N GLN A 82 -4.44 12.66 -4.15
CA GLN A 82 -5.64 13.31 -3.63
C GLN A 82 -6.82 12.34 -3.69
N LYS A 83 -7.39 12.00 -2.53
CA LYS A 83 -8.63 11.21 -2.45
C LYS A 83 -9.77 11.96 -3.12
N THR A 84 -10.07 11.57 -4.35
CA THR A 84 -11.23 12.06 -5.12
C THR A 84 -12.30 10.99 -5.14
N LYS A 85 -13.57 11.39 -5.28
CA LYS A 85 -14.71 10.45 -5.32
C LYS A 85 -14.60 9.38 -6.42
N LEU A 86 -13.90 9.70 -7.51
CA LEU A 86 -13.62 8.76 -8.61
C LEU A 86 -12.61 7.69 -8.19
N LEU A 87 -11.56 8.10 -7.48
CA LEU A 87 -10.55 7.20 -6.91
C LEU A 87 -11.19 6.24 -5.90
N GLU A 88 -12.05 6.74 -5.01
CA GLU A 88 -12.79 5.91 -4.06
C GLU A 88 -13.72 4.90 -4.75
N ALA A 89 -14.42 5.32 -5.81
CA ALA A 89 -15.30 4.42 -6.56
C ALA A 89 -14.51 3.29 -7.24
N VAL A 90 -13.37 3.63 -7.88
CA VAL A 90 -12.52 2.64 -8.55
C VAL A 90 -11.79 1.75 -7.52
N SER A 91 -11.38 2.29 -6.37
CA SER A 91 -10.79 1.53 -5.26
C SER A 91 -11.78 0.49 -4.74
N ASN A 92 -13.03 0.86 -4.49
CA ASN A 92 -14.07 -0.11 -4.08
C ASN A 92 -14.37 -1.17 -5.16
N GLU A 93 -14.37 -0.79 -6.44
CA GLU A 93 -14.51 -1.77 -7.54
C GLU A 93 -13.35 -2.76 -7.57
N LEU A 94 -12.11 -2.27 -7.45
CA LEU A 94 -10.91 -3.11 -7.43
C LEU A 94 -10.89 -4.03 -6.21
N PHE A 95 -11.22 -3.50 -5.03
CA PHE A 95 -11.36 -4.30 -3.80
C PHE A 95 -12.34 -5.46 -4.02
N THR A 96 -13.56 -5.16 -4.48
CA THR A 96 -14.59 -6.19 -4.74
C THR A 96 -14.19 -7.21 -5.81
N GLN A 97 -13.31 -6.82 -6.75
CA GLN A 97 -12.91 -7.65 -7.88
C GLN A 97 -11.71 -8.56 -7.56
N PHE A 98 -10.88 -8.20 -6.59
CA PHE A 98 -9.62 -8.88 -6.24
C PHE A 98 -9.57 -9.40 -4.78
N GLU A 99 -10.64 -9.25 -4.00
CA GLU A 99 -10.90 -9.95 -2.72
C GLU A 99 -11.36 -11.41 -2.96
#